data_AF-A0A537LTQ2-F1
#
_entry.id   AF-A0A537LTQ2-F1
#
_cell.length_a   1.000
_cell.length_b   1.000
_cell.length_c   1.000
_cell.angle_alpha   90.00
_cell.angle_beta   90.00
_cell.angle_gamma   90.00
#
_symmetry.space_group_name_H-M   'P 1'
#
loop_
_entity.id
_entity.type
_entity.pdbx_description
1 polymer ?
#
loop_
_entity_poly.entity_id
_entity_poly.type
_entity_poly.pdbx_seq_one_letter_code
_entity_poly.pdbx_strand_id
1 'polypeptide(L)' 'MSTPTMPQSSGHRFWVARVIAGIVGLVVGLRSTLRTMFEPKVTVSYPLQKVNVSPRWHGLLALPIDPET' A
#
# COMPACT_ATOMS: atom_id res chain seq x y z
N MET A 1 -13.69 -37.43 45.19
CA MET A 1 -12.95 -36.96 44.00
C MET A 1 -13.89 -36.08 43.21
N SER A 2 -13.80 -34.76 43.39
CA SER A 2 -14.76 -33.79 42.84
C SER A 2 -14.18 -33.21 41.55
N THR A 3 -14.83 -33.44 40.42
CA THR A 3 -14.46 -32.90 39.11
C THR A 3 -14.60 -31.37 39.10
N PRO A 4 -13.57 -30.59 38.72
CA PRO A 4 -13.73 -29.16 38.52
C PRO A 4 -14.53 -28.93 37.23
N THR A 5 -15.77 -28.46 37.38
CA THR A 5 -16.55 -27.94 36.26
C THR A 5 -15.88 -26.67 35.75
N MET A 6 -15.27 -26.74 34.56
CA MET A 6 -14.80 -25.57 33.84
C MET A 6 -15.95 -24.56 33.69
N PRO A 7 -15.74 -23.27 33.96
CA PRO A 7 -16.75 -22.25 33.70
C PRO A 7 -16.95 -22.16 32.18
N GLN A 8 -18.13 -22.54 31.74
CA GLN A 8 -18.61 -22.37 30.37
C GLN A 8 -18.53 -20.87 30.02
N SER A 9 -17.54 -20.53 29.21
CA SER A 9 -17.19 -19.15 28.90
C SER A 9 -18.29 -18.48 28.08
N SER A 10 -18.50 -17.21 28.35
CA SER A 10 -19.50 -16.32 27.75
C SER A 10 -19.21 -16.04 26.26
N GLY A 11 -19.44 -17.03 25.40
CA GLY A 11 -19.08 -17.01 23.97
C GLY A 11 -19.73 -15.88 23.16
N HIS A 12 -20.88 -15.36 23.59
CA HIS A 12 -21.58 -14.29 22.88
C HIS A 12 -20.79 -12.96 22.88
N ARG A 13 -20.17 -12.59 24.01
CA ARG A 13 -19.40 -11.33 24.11
C ARG A 13 -18.14 -11.36 23.26
N PHE A 14 -17.49 -12.51 23.19
CA PHE A 14 -16.30 -12.72 22.36
C PHE A 14 -16.62 -12.66 20.86
N TRP A 15 -17.74 -13.26 20.45
CA TRP A 15 -18.18 -13.24 19.06
C TRP A 15 -18.53 -11.81 18.59
N VAL A 16 -19.28 -11.07 19.40
CA VAL A 16 -19.61 -9.65 19.12
C VAL A 16 -18.33 -8.81 19.00
N ALA A 17 -17.36 -9.00 19.89
CA ALA A 17 -16.08 -8.28 19.82
C ALA A 17 -15.33 -8.56 18.51
N ARG A 18 -15.34 -9.80 18.02
CA ARG A 18 -14.71 -10.16 16.73
C ARG A 18 -15.41 -9.53 15.54
N VAL A 19 -16.74 -9.49 15.54
CA VAL A 19 -17.52 -8.86 14.47
C VAL A 19 -17.22 -7.35 14.43
N ILE A 20 -17.21 -6.69 15.59
CA ILE A 20 -16.88 -5.26 15.68
C ILE A 20 -15.46 -5.00 15.18
N ALA A 21 -14.48 -5.80 15.60
CA ALA A 21 -13.11 -5.67 15.12
C ALA A 21 -13.00 -5.82 13.59
N GLY A 22 -13.75 -6.76 13.00
CA GLY A 22 -13.82 -6.94 11.55
C GLY A 22 -14.41 -5.73 10.83
N ILE A 23 -15.52 -5.18 11.34
CA ILE A 23 -16.15 -3.97 10.78
C ILE A 23 -15.21 -2.77 10.84
N VAL A 24 -14.55 -2.57 11.99
CA VAL A 24 -13.57 -1.48 12.16
C VAL A 24 -12.42 -1.63 11.16
N GLY A 25 -11.87 -2.84 11.01
CA GLY A 25 -10.83 -3.12 10.03
C GLY A 25 -11.25 -2.79 8.60
N LEU A 26 -12.48 -3.14 8.23
CA LEU A 26 -13.04 -2.86 6.90
C LEU A 26 -13.20 -1.35 6.66
N VAL A 27 -13.74 -0.62 7.64
CA VAL A 27 -13.90 0.85 7.54
C VAL A 27 -12.54 1.54 7.40
N VAL A 28 -11.53 1.10 8.17
CA VAL A 28 -10.18 1.66 8.09
C VAL A 28 -9.55 1.39 6.72
N GLY A 29 -9.64 0.15 6.22
CA GLY A 29 -9.15 -0.20 4.90
C GLY A 29 -9.83 0.60 3.79
N LEU A 30 -11.16 0.68 3.81
CA LEU A 30 -11.94 1.43 2.82
C LEU A 30 -11.58 2.92 2.85
N ARG A 31 -11.50 3.53 4.04
CA ARG A 31 -11.08 4.93 4.20
C ARG A 31 -9.70 5.18 3.57
N SER A 32 -8.75 4.26 3.76
CA SER A 32 -7.43 4.38 3.16
C SER A 32 -7.48 4.30 1.65
N THR A 33 -8.22 3.34 1.08
CA THR A 33 -8.34 3.21 -0.38
C THR A 33 -9.03 4.42 -1.02
N LEU A 34 -10.09 4.93 -0.39
CA LEU A 34 -10.78 6.13 -0.86
C LEU A 34 -9.86 7.36 -0.81
N ARG A 35 -9.08 7.52 0.26
CA ARG A 35 -8.10 8.61 0.35
C ARG A 35 -7.11 8.54 -0.81
N THR A 36 -6.49 7.38 -1.04
CA THR A 36 -5.52 7.20 -2.13
C THR A 36 -6.13 7.37 -3.53
N MET A 37 -7.40 7.03 -3.71
CA MET A 37 -8.11 7.21 -4.98
C MET A 37 -8.23 8.69 -5.38
N PHE A 38 -8.36 9.60 -4.41
CA PHE A 38 -8.46 11.05 -4.64
C PHE A 38 -7.11 11.79 -4.56
N GLU A 39 -6.01 11.09 -4.23
CA GLU A 39 -4.68 11.67 -4.25
C GLU A 39 -4.19 11.85 -5.70
N PRO A 40 -3.37 12.88 -6.00
CA PRO A 40 -2.80 13.07 -7.32
C PRO A 40 -2.03 11.83 -7.78
N LYS A 41 -2.27 11.39 -9.02
CA LYS A 41 -1.66 10.19 -9.57
C LYS A 41 -0.15 10.37 -9.73
N VAL A 42 0.65 9.67 -8.92
CA VAL A 42 2.12 9.68 -8.99
C VAL A 42 2.62 8.72 -10.09
N THR A 43 2.20 8.96 -11.32
CA THR A 43 2.61 8.18 -12.50
C THR A 43 2.91 9.09 -13.67
N VAL A 44 3.81 8.67 -14.55
CA VAL A 44 4.18 9.44 -15.73
C VAL A 44 3.54 8.81 -16.98
N SER A 45 2.87 9.62 -17.79
CA SER A 45 2.20 9.16 -19.01
C SER A 45 3.16 9.12 -20.21
N TYR A 46 4.03 8.11 -20.28
CA TYR A 46 4.88 7.92 -21.45
C TYR A 46 4.05 7.58 -22.71
N PRO A 47 4.39 8.08 -23.92
CA PRO A 47 5.49 9.01 -24.24
C PRO A 47 5.14 10.51 -24.11
N LEU A 48 3.92 10.84 -23.71
CA LEU A 48 3.39 12.21 -23.65
C LEU A 48 4.11 13.07 -22.59
N GLN A 49 4.40 12.48 -21.43
CA GLN A 49 5.21 13.06 -20.37
C GLN A 49 6.52 12.29 -20.26
N LYS A 50 7.65 12.98 -20.44
CA LYS A 50 8.99 12.40 -20.26
C LYS A 50 9.54 12.82 -18.89
N VAL A 51 10.18 11.90 -18.19
CA VAL A 51 10.86 12.18 -16.92
C VAL A 51 12.27 12.67 -17.20
N ASN A 52 12.73 13.63 -16.38
CA ASN A 52 14.15 13.98 -16.37
C ASN A 52 14.95 12.81 -15.79
N VAL A 53 15.85 12.25 -16.60
CA VAL A 53 16.74 11.17 -16.16
C VAL A 53 17.86 11.74 -15.29
N SER A 54 18.42 10.91 -14.40
CA SER A 54 19.53 11.37 -13.56
C SER A 54 20.74 11.74 -14.42
N PRO A 55 21.60 12.69 -13.99
CA PRO A 55 22.80 13.07 -14.75
C PRO A 55 23.78 11.92 -15.01
N ARG A 56 23.68 10.84 -14.23
CA ARG A 56 24.49 9.61 -14.36
C ARG A 56 23.70 8.46 -14.99
N TRP A 57 22.57 8.74 -15.64
CA TRP A 57 21.81 7.74 -16.35
C TRP A 57 22.59 7.28 -17.58
N HIS A 58 22.93 5.99 -17.63
CA HIS A 58 23.63 5.39 -18.74
C HIS A 58 22.65 5.13 -19.89
N GLY A 59 22.43 6.17 -20.69
CA GLY A 59 21.67 6.09 -21.94
C GLY A 59 22.47 5.48 -23.08
N LEU A 60 22.10 5.83 -24.31
CA LEU A 60 22.89 5.47 -25.48
C LEU A 60 24.26 6.13 -25.39
N LEU A 61 25.31 5.31 -25.57
CA LEU A 61 26.69 5.79 -25.58
C LEU A 61 26.89 6.65 -26.83
N ALA A 62 27.26 7.91 -26.63
CA ALA A 62 27.69 8.80 -27.69
C ALA A 62 29.22 8.87 -27.69
N LEU A 63 29.83 8.76 -28.86
CA LEU A 63 31.25 9.05 -29.03
C LEU A 63 31.44 10.57 -28.88
N PRO A 64 32.41 11.03 -28.06
CA PRO A 64 32.74 12.44 -28.01
C PRO A 64 33.23 12.90 -29.39
N ILE A 65 32.71 14.03 -29.88
CA ILE A 65 33.19 14.66 -31.10
C ILE A 65 34.50 15.36 -30.78
N ASP A 66 35.54 15.07 -31.56
CA ASP A 66 36.83 15.76 -31.48
C ASP A 66 36.69 17.16 -32.11
N PRO A 67 37.00 18.26 -31.39
CA PRO A 67 36.94 19.61 -31.96
C PRO A 67 37.99 19.89 -33.05
N GLU A 68 38.98 19.02 -33.23
CA GLU A 68 40.10 19.19 -34.18
C GLU A 68 39.85 18.55 -35.57
N THR A 69 38.63 18.04 -35.83
CA THR A 69 38.18 17.47 -37.13
C THR A 69 36.92 18.12 -37.66
#